data_AF-A0A840MUF3-F1
#
_entry.id   AF-A0A840MUF3-F1
#
_cell.length_a   1.000
_cell.length_b   1.000
_cell.length_c   1.000
_cell.angle_alpha   90.00
_cell.angle_beta   90.00
_cell.angle_gamma   90.00
#
_symmetry.space_group_name_H-M   'P 1'
#
loop_
_entity.id
_entity.type
_entity.pdbx_description
1 polymer ?
#
loop_
_entity_poly.entity_id
_entity_poly.type
_entity_poly.pdbx_seq_one_letter_code
_entity_poly.pdbx_strand_id
1 'polypeptide(L)'
;QLQPWAEESLPILKHLQISPFIEEAFRLIPKIETASSVEIKARNQLKHLMAIAKHEQGVVLQPLIYEQADFKRALATMRSWPIRWISPKQQIVFTNHCETDDPRLKSEAPEDMIVEDYRSRMYWIGEAAKQFHGLMQRRTAFMEIQLSAIADWALAKAREDLE
;
A
#
# COMPACT_ATOMS: atom_id res chain seq x y z
N GLN A 1 -19.74 -14.59 -19.29
CA GLN A 1 -18.37 -14.50 -19.81
C GLN A 1 -17.58 -13.65 -18.82
N LEU A 2 -16.37 -14.07 -18.43
CA LEU A 2 -15.52 -13.24 -17.57
C LEU A 2 -14.97 -12.07 -18.39
N GLN A 3 -14.65 -10.97 -17.72
CA GLN A 3 -13.96 -9.85 -18.37
C GLN A 3 -12.53 -10.28 -18.75
N PRO A 4 -11.95 -9.80 -19.87
CA PRO A 4 -10.63 -10.25 -20.33
C PRO A 4 -9.52 -10.16 -19.28
N TRP A 5 -9.49 -9.07 -18.50
CA TRP A 5 -8.51 -8.91 -17.41
C TRP A 5 -8.61 -10.03 -16.36
N ALA A 6 -9.81 -10.54 -16.08
CA ALA A 6 -10.06 -11.55 -15.06
C ALA A 6 -9.60 -12.94 -15.53
N GLU A 7 -9.78 -13.24 -16.82
CA GLU A 7 -9.30 -14.49 -17.42
C GLU A 7 -7.77 -14.59 -17.35
N GLU A 8 -7.07 -13.47 -17.54
CA GLU A 8 -5.62 -13.38 -17.45
C GLU A 8 -5.12 -13.37 -15.99
N SER A 9 -5.78 -12.61 -15.11
CA SER A 9 -5.27 -12.33 -13.76
C SER A 9 -5.63 -13.42 -12.73
N LEU A 10 -6.83 -14.00 -12.81
CA LEU A 10 -7.30 -14.94 -11.78
C LEU A 10 -6.40 -16.17 -11.65
N PRO A 11 -5.93 -16.83 -12.72
CA PRO A 11 -5.00 -17.96 -12.58
C PRO A 11 -3.68 -17.56 -11.90
N ILE A 12 -3.11 -16.40 -12.24
CA ILE A 12 -1.89 -15.85 -11.63
C ILE A 12 -2.09 -15.65 -10.12
N LEU A 13 -3.26 -15.12 -9.75
CA LEU A 13 -3.68 -14.89 -8.37
C LEU A 13 -4.24 -16.15 -7.68
N LYS A 14 -4.09 -17.33 -8.27
CA LYS A 14 -4.60 -18.61 -7.75
C LYS A 14 -6.08 -18.55 -7.40
N HIS A 15 -6.86 -17.89 -8.24
CA HIS A 15 -8.30 -17.65 -8.06
C HIS A 15 -8.65 -17.04 -6.70
N LEU A 16 -7.81 -16.10 -6.21
CA LEU A 16 -8.01 -15.36 -4.97
C LEU A 16 -8.10 -16.27 -3.72
N GLN A 17 -7.34 -17.37 -3.73
CA GLN A 17 -7.25 -18.25 -2.56
C GLN A 17 -6.76 -17.49 -1.31
N ILE A 18 -7.34 -17.87 -0.16
CA ILE A 18 -6.97 -17.31 1.15
C ILE A 18 -5.48 -17.58 1.40
N SER A 19 -4.74 -16.52 1.68
CA SER A 19 -3.33 -16.61 2.08
C SER A 19 -3.17 -16.57 3.61
N PRO A 20 -2.04 -17.07 4.16
CA PRO A 20 -1.76 -16.94 5.59
C PRO A 20 -1.73 -15.48 6.09
N PHE A 21 -1.38 -14.53 5.22
CA PHE A 21 -1.32 -13.11 5.57
C PHE A 21 -2.70 -12.49 5.72
N ILE A 22 -3.64 -12.83 4.83
CA ILE A 22 -5.01 -12.31 4.93
C ILE A 22 -5.72 -12.97 6.11
N GLU A 23 -5.51 -14.27 6.34
CA GLU A 23 -5.99 -14.95 7.55
C GLU A 23 -5.46 -14.29 8.83
N GLU A 24 -4.16 -13.97 8.88
CA GLU A 24 -3.57 -13.23 10.01
C GLU A 24 -4.22 -11.85 10.19
N ALA A 25 -4.44 -11.10 9.12
CA ALA A 25 -5.09 -9.81 9.16
C ALA A 25 -6.49 -9.93 9.78
N PHE A 26 -7.35 -10.81 9.26
CA PHE A 26 -8.71 -10.99 9.79
C PHE A 26 -8.72 -11.46 11.26
N ARG A 27 -7.78 -12.31 11.66
CA ARG A 27 -7.65 -12.76 13.06
C ARG A 27 -7.24 -11.64 14.03
N LEU A 28 -6.66 -10.54 13.54
CA LEU A 28 -6.31 -9.38 14.36
C LEU A 28 -7.49 -8.45 14.61
N ILE A 29 -8.52 -8.44 13.75
CA ILE A 29 -9.72 -7.59 13.89
C ILE A 29 -10.36 -7.70 15.29
N PRO A 30 -10.77 -8.89 15.78
CA PRO A 30 -11.40 -8.98 17.10
C PRO A 30 -10.45 -8.53 18.22
N LYS A 31 -9.14 -8.68 18.05
CA LYS A 31 -8.13 -8.23 19.04
C LYS A 31 -7.91 -6.71 19.02
N ILE A 32 -8.24 -6.04 17.92
CA ILE A 32 -8.24 -4.58 17.83
C ILE A 32 -9.51 -4.03 18.47
N GLU A 33 -10.66 -4.64 18.18
CA GLU A 33 -11.98 -4.20 18.66
C GLU A 33 -12.13 -4.39 20.18
N THR A 34 -11.61 -5.49 20.74
CA THR A 34 -11.73 -5.81 22.17
C THR A 34 -10.53 -5.38 23.01
N ALA A 35 -9.57 -4.65 22.43
CA ALA A 35 -8.38 -4.21 23.15
C ALA A 35 -8.73 -3.26 24.31
N SER A 36 -8.29 -3.62 25.52
CA SER A 36 -8.53 -2.85 26.74
C SER A 36 -7.62 -1.62 26.92
N SER A 37 -6.52 -1.55 26.17
CA SER A 37 -5.58 -0.42 26.21
C SER A 37 -5.28 0.11 24.82
N VAL A 38 -5.00 1.41 24.75
CA VAL A 38 -4.67 2.12 23.51
C VAL A 38 -3.39 1.55 22.89
N GLU A 39 -2.41 1.17 23.70
CA GLU A 39 -1.13 0.64 23.26
C GLU A 39 -1.28 -0.76 22.63
N ILE A 40 -2.11 -1.62 23.21
CA ILE A 40 -2.41 -2.94 22.63
C ILE A 40 -3.18 -2.77 21.32
N LYS A 41 -4.18 -1.87 21.30
CA LYS A 41 -4.96 -1.56 20.10
C LYS A 41 -4.04 -1.08 18.97
N ALA A 42 -3.22 -0.07 19.22
CA ALA A 42 -2.29 0.50 18.24
C ALA A 42 -1.32 -0.57 17.71
N ARG A 43 -0.71 -1.36 18.59
CA ARG A 43 0.19 -2.45 18.18
C ARG A 43 -0.51 -3.47 17.28
N ASN A 44 -1.74 -3.86 17.59
CA ASN A 44 -2.51 -4.79 16.76
C ASN A 44 -2.92 -4.17 15.42
N GLN A 45 -3.26 -2.88 15.40
CA GLN A 45 -3.56 -2.14 14.16
C GLN A 45 -2.36 -2.08 13.22
N LEU A 46 -1.14 -1.82 13.74
CA LEU A 46 0.06 -1.85 12.91
C LEU A 46 0.36 -3.26 12.37
N LYS A 47 0.21 -4.30 13.21
CA LYS A 47 0.35 -5.70 12.76
C LYS A 47 -0.65 -6.05 11.66
N HIS A 48 -1.91 -5.62 11.83
CA HIS A 48 -2.97 -5.82 10.85
C HIS A 48 -2.63 -5.13 9.52
N LEU A 49 -2.22 -3.85 9.57
CA LEU A 49 -1.77 -3.11 8.39
C LEU A 49 -0.63 -3.82 7.67
N MET A 50 0.38 -4.30 8.40
CA MET A 50 1.50 -5.02 7.79
C MET A 50 1.11 -6.40 7.23
N ALA A 51 0.13 -7.09 7.81
CA ALA A 51 -0.37 -8.35 7.29
C ALA A 51 -1.10 -8.14 5.94
N ILE A 52 -1.95 -7.12 5.86
CA ILE A 52 -2.57 -6.71 4.59
C ILE A 52 -1.49 -6.33 3.57
N ALA A 53 -0.54 -5.48 3.94
CA ALA A 53 0.53 -5.08 3.03
C ALA A 53 1.33 -6.28 2.49
N LYS A 54 1.63 -7.29 3.31
CA LYS A 54 2.29 -8.53 2.85
C LYS A 54 1.44 -9.32 1.87
N HIS A 55 0.13 -9.40 2.11
CA HIS A 55 -0.81 -10.03 1.19
C HIS A 55 -0.79 -9.29 -0.16
N GLU A 56 -1.08 -7.99 -0.16
CA GLU A 56 -1.16 -7.20 -1.38
C GLU A 56 0.18 -7.18 -2.12
N GLN A 57 1.28 -6.88 -1.43
CA GLN A 57 2.57 -6.70 -2.09
C GLN A 57 3.22 -8.00 -2.51
N GLY A 58 3.01 -9.10 -1.76
CA GLY A 58 3.70 -10.37 -1.98
C GLY A 58 2.87 -11.44 -2.67
N VAL A 59 1.56 -11.51 -2.36
CA VAL A 59 0.66 -12.54 -2.93
C VAL A 59 -0.03 -12.02 -4.18
N VAL A 60 -0.40 -10.74 -4.20
CA VAL A 60 -1.15 -10.14 -5.32
C VAL A 60 -0.22 -9.48 -6.33
N LEU A 61 0.44 -8.38 -5.95
CA LEU A 61 1.19 -7.54 -6.87
C LEU A 61 2.50 -8.16 -7.33
N GLN A 62 3.14 -9.00 -6.51
CA GLN A 62 4.40 -9.63 -6.89
C GLN A 62 4.26 -10.48 -8.16
N PRO A 63 3.40 -11.51 -8.21
CA PRO A 63 3.24 -12.32 -9.42
C PRO A 63 2.49 -11.57 -10.54
N LEU A 64 1.57 -10.66 -10.20
CA LEU A 64 0.73 -9.97 -11.19
C LEU A 64 1.49 -8.88 -11.96
N ILE A 65 2.38 -8.15 -11.28
CA ILE A 65 3.05 -6.97 -11.81
C ILE A 65 4.57 -7.12 -11.72
N TYR A 66 5.10 -7.30 -10.52
CA TYR A 66 6.55 -7.17 -10.29
C TYR A 66 7.38 -8.32 -10.88
N GLU A 67 6.77 -9.48 -11.15
CA GLU A 67 7.43 -10.63 -11.78
C GLU A 67 7.40 -10.61 -13.31
N GLN A 68 6.57 -9.74 -13.91
CA GLN A 68 6.45 -9.59 -15.35
C GLN A 68 7.79 -9.13 -15.96
N ALA A 69 8.30 -9.86 -16.94
CA ALA A 69 9.62 -9.61 -17.53
C ALA A 69 9.74 -8.20 -18.13
N ASP A 70 8.68 -7.74 -18.82
CA ASP A 70 8.63 -6.43 -19.47
C ASP A 70 8.65 -5.31 -18.42
N PHE A 71 7.92 -5.50 -17.33
CA PHE A 71 7.90 -4.56 -16.22
C PHE A 71 9.25 -4.47 -15.51
N LYS A 72 9.90 -5.61 -15.22
CA LYS A 72 11.26 -5.64 -14.66
C LYS A 72 12.26 -4.93 -15.56
N ARG A 73 12.19 -5.16 -16.89
CA ARG A 73 13.06 -4.49 -17.87
C ARG A 73 12.82 -2.99 -17.89
N ALA A 74 11.57 -2.54 -17.87
CA ALA A 74 11.22 -1.13 -17.80
C ALA A 74 11.79 -0.49 -16.51
N LEU A 75 11.59 -1.10 -15.35
CA LEU A 75 12.12 -0.62 -14.07
C LEU A 75 13.65 -0.57 -14.04
N ALA A 76 14.33 -1.60 -14.55
CA ALA A 76 15.79 -1.61 -14.67
C ALA A 76 16.29 -0.46 -15.57
N THR A 77 15.55 -0.16 -16.64
CA THR A 77 15.86 0.95 -17.55
C THR A 77 15.67 2.31 -16.86
N MET A 78 14.59 2.48 -16.09
CA MET A 78 14.35 3.70 -15.28
C MET A 78 15.43 3.93 -14.22
N ARG A 79 16.06 2.87 -13.71
CA ARG A 79 17.19 2.97 -12.76
C ARG A 79 18.54 3.23 -13.42
N SER A 80 18.65 3.13 -14.75
CA SER A 80 19.90 3.44 -15.44
C SER A 80 20.29 4.91 -15.26
N TRP A 81 21.60 5.20 -15.20
CA TRP A 81 22.11 6.50 -14.78
C TRP A 81 21.52 7.70 -15.55
N PRO A 82 21.38 7.74 -16.88
CA PRO A 82 20.81 8.95 -17.47
C PRO A 82 19.31 9.10 -17.14
N ILE A 83 18.56 8.00 -17.05
CA ILE A 83 17.10 8.04 -16.84
C ILE A 83 16.73 8.25 -15.37
N ARG A 84 17.53 7.74 -14.43
CA ARG A 84 17.29 7.90 -13.00
C ARG A 84 17.21 9.37 -12.60
N TRP A 85 17.99 10.24 -13.22
CA TRP A 85 18.04 11.68 -12.91
C TRP A 85 16.78 12.45 -13.30
N ILE A 86 16.05 11.97 -14.30
CA ILE A 86 14.79 12.57 -14.76
C ILE A 86 13.56 11.82 -14.24
N SER A 87 13.76 10.69 -13.57
CA SER A 87 12.67 9.90 -13.01
C SER A 87 12.17 10.54 -11.72
N PRO A 88 10.84 10.68 -11.54
CA PRO A 88 10.30 11.21 -10.30
C PRO A 88 10.66 10.29 -9.14
N LYS A 89 10.95 10.89 -7.98
CA LYS A 89 11.14 10.14 -6.74
C LYS A 89 9.84 9.45 -6.37
N GLN A 90 9.94 8.19 -5.97
CA GLN A 90 8.80 7.47 -5.42
C GLN A 90 8.55 7.93 -4.00
N GLN A 91 7.31 8.30 -3.71
CA GLN A 91 6.90 8.78 -2.40
C GLN A 91 5.47 8.35 -2.08
N ILE A 92 5.17 8.22 -0.79
CA ILE A 92 3.83 8.06 -0.26
C ILE A 92 3.49 9.33 0.50
N VAL A 93 2.40 9.99 0.11
CA VAL A 93 1.89 11.20 0.77
C VAL A 93 0.73 10.81 1.68
N PHE A 94 0.74 11.28 2.93
CA PHE A 94 -0.24 10.93 3.96
C PHE A 94 -1.41 11.94 4.03
N THR A 95 -1.70 12.58 2.91
CA THR A 95 -2.75 13.59 2.77
C THR A 95 -3.58 13.29 1.52
N ASN A 96 -4.69 13.99 1.34
CA ASN A 96 -5.49 13.93 0.13
C ASN A 96 -4.89 14.73 -1.05
N HIS A 97 -3.70 15.32 -0.89
CA HIS A 97 -2.98 15.99 -1.98
C HIS A 97 -1.99 15.03 -2.66
N CYS A 98 -1.71 15.26 -3.94
CA CYS A 98 -0.72 14.48 -4.69
C CYS A 98 0.71 14.65 -4.15
N GLU A 99 1.03 15.83 -3.62
CA GLU A 99 2.36 16.19 -3.11
C GLU A 99 2.24 17.05 -1.85
N THR A 100 3.33 17.12 -1.07
CA THR A 100 3.44 17.99 0.09
C THR A 100 4.89 18.38 0.37
N ASP A 101 5.08 19.63 0.77
CA ASP A 101 6.38 20.14 1.24
C ASP A 101 6.67 19.77 2.70
N ASP A 102 5.67 19.31 3.47
CA ASP A 102 5.89 18.89 4.86
C ASP A 102 6.49 17.48 4.91
N PRO A 103 7.78 17.31 5.25
CA PRO A 103 8.43 16.01 5.26
C PRO A 103 7.83 15.05 6.29
N ARG A 104 7.06 15.56 7.28
CA ARG A 104 6.38 14.72 8.27
C ARG A 104 5.15 14.02 7.70
N LEU A 105 4.61 14.54 6.59
CA LEU A 105 3.40 14.05 5.92
C LEU A 105 3.68 13.29 4.63
N LYS A 106 4.95 12.89 4.40
CA LYS A 106 5.34 12.00 3.33
C LYS A 106 6.41 11.00 3.77
N SER A 107 6.55 9.92 3.01
CA SER A 107 7.66 8.98 3.08
C SER A 107 8.24 8.83 1.68
N GLU A 108 9.53 9.13 1.51
CA GLU A 108 10.24 8.99 0.24
C GLU A 108 10.95 7.63 0.19
N ALA A 109 10.95 6.99 -0.98
CA ALA A 109 11.68 5.75 -1.19
C ALA A 109 13.20 5.99 -1.10
N PRO A 110 13.96 5.07 -0.47
CA PRO A 110 15.41 5.10 -0.52
C PRO A 110 15.94 5.11 -1.96
N GLU A 111 17.07 5.80 -2.22
CA GLU A 111 17.63 5.89 -3.57
C GLU A 111 18.06 4.55 -4.17
N ASP A 112 18.40 3.59 -3.31
CA ASP A 112 18.82 2.24 -3.66
C ASP A 112 17.67 1.23 -3.66
N MET A 113 16.42 1.69 -3.47
CA MET A 113 15.26 0.81 -3.48
C MET A 113 15.05 0.17 -4.86
N ILE A 114 14.91 -1.16 -4.87
CA ILE A 114 14.57 -1.94 -6.05
C ILE A 114 13.09 -2.31 -5.95
N VAL A 115 12.25 -1.61 -6.71
CA VAL A 115 10.78 -1.72 -6.63
C VAL A 115 10.29 -3.15 -6.81
N GLU A 116 10.80 -3.89 -7.79
CA GLU A 116 10.37 -5.25 -8.08
C GLU A 116 10.89 -6.29 -7.08
N ASP A 117 11.93 -5.95 -6.31
CA ASP A 117 12.44 -6.80 -5.26
C ASP A 117 11.53 -6.68 -4.03
N TYR A 118 10.88 -7.79 -3.70
CA TYR A 118 9.90 -7.83 -2.61
C TYR A 118 10.49 -7.35 -1.27
N ARG A 119 11.74 -7.74 -0.94
CA ARG A 119 12.34 -7.38 0.35
C ARG A 119 12.67 -5.89 0.42
N SER A 120 13.28 -5.36 -0.64
CA SER A 120 13.62 -3.95 -0.79
C SER A 120 12.37 -3.07 -0.71
N ARG A 121 11.33 -3.40 -1.48
CA ARG A 121 10.04 -2.68 -1.44
C ARG A 121 9.36 -2.77 -0.08
N MET A 122 9.29 -3.97 0.52
CA MET A 122 8.63 -4.16 1.82
C MET A 122 9.38 -3.48 2.97
N TYR A 123 10.70 -3.28 2.86
CA TYR A 123 11.45 -2.47 3.83
C TYR A 123 10.92 -1.03 3.84
N TRP A 124 10.84 -0.38 2.67
CA TRP A 124 10.33 0.98 2.58
C TRP A 124 8.85 1.08 2.99
N ILE A 125 8.00 0.16 2.54
CA ILE A 125 6.59 0.11 2.96
C ILE A 125 6.46 -0.03 4.48
N GLY A 126 7.34 -0.82 5.11
CA GLY A 126 7.38 -0.96 6.56
C GLY A 126 7.68 0.37 7.28
N GLU A 127 8.64 1.16 6.77
CA GLU A 127 8.95 2.48 7.32
C GLU A 127 7.81 3.47 7.11
N ALA A 128 7.23 3.51 5.90
CA ALA A 128 6.06 4.34 5.60
C ALA A 128 4.86 3.98 6.52
N ALA A 129 4.60 2.69 6.74
CA ALA A 129 3.53 2.21 7.62
C ALA A 129 3.73 2.64 9.07
N LYS A 130 4.96 2.59 9.59
CA LYS A 130 5.27 3.09 10.95
C LYS A 130 5.03 4.59 11.07
N GLN A 131 5.42 5.37 10.07
CA GLN A 131 5.21 6.82 10.06
C GLN A 131 3.71 7.15 10.03
N PHE A 132 2.96 6.55 9.10
CA PHE A 132 1.50 6.69 9.02
C PHE A 132 0.83 6.30 10.34
N HIS A 133 1.19 5.13 10.90
CA HIS A 133 0.64 4.66 12.16
C HIS A 133 0.93 5.60 13.33
N GLY A 134 2.11 6.22 13.35
CA GLY A 134 2.44 7.25 14.33
C GLY A 134 1.62 8.53 14.16
N LEU A 135 1.34 8.93 12.92
CA LEU A 135 0.46 10.07 12.63
C LEU A 135 -0.98 9.81 13.07
N MET A 136 -1.50 8.60 12.84
CA MET A 136 -2.83 8.20 13.29
C MET A 136 -3.01 8.30 14.81
N GLN A 137 -1.92 8.23 15.58
CA GLN A 137 -1.94 8.37 17.04
C GLN A 137 -1.74 9.81 17.51
N ARG A 138 -0.82 10.57 16.88
CA ARG A 138 -0.44 11.91 17.33
C ARG A 138 -1.25 13.04 16.69
N ARG A 139 -1.84 12.78 15.53
CA ARG A 139 -2.57 13.74 14.70
C ARG A 139 -3.89 13.14 14.21
N THR A 140 -4.57 12.36 15.06
CA THR A 140 -5.77 11.56 14.71
C THR A 140 -6.81 12.36 13.94
N ALA A 141 -7.29 13.48 14.50
CA ALA A 141 -8.33 14.30 13.86
C ALA A 141 -7.91 14.79 12.46
N PHE A 142 -6.65 15.22 12.30
CA PHE A 142 -6.14 15.62 11.00
C PHE A 142 -6.12 14.44 10.01
N MET A 143 -5.60 13.29 10.43
CA MET A 143 -5.51 12.11 9.57
C MET A 143 -6.89 11.58 9.17
N GLU A 144 -7.86 11.60 10.09
CA GLU A 144 -9.25 11.20 9.81
C GLU A 144 -9.90 12.13 8.78
N ILE A 145 -9.64 13.45 8.83
CA ILE A 145 -10.07 14.39 7.78
C ILE A 145 -9.46 14.03 6.42
N GLN A 146 -8.17 13.69 6.37
CA GLN A 146 -7.52 13.29 5.12
C GLN A 146 -8.14 12.00 4.56
N LEU A 147 -8.36 11.00 5.41
CA LEU A 147 -8.97 9.73 5.01
C LEU A 147 -10.43 9.91 4.56
N SER A 148 -11.19 10.75 5.26
CA SER A 148 -12.58 11.09 4.87
C SER A 148 -12.62 11.71 3.48
N ALA A 149 -11.75 12.69 3.22
CA ALA A 149 -11.70 13.33 1.92
C ALA A 149 -11.34 12.35 0.78
N ILE A 150 -10.45 11.39 1.03
CA ILE A 150 -10.12 10.33 0.05
C ILE A 150 -11.32 9.40 -0.17
N ALA A 151 -12.03 9.04 0.90
CA ALA A 151 -13.22 8.19 0.80
C ALA A 151 -14.35 8.87 0.01
N ASP A 152 -14.50 10.19 0.12
CA ASP A 152 -15.51 10.96 -0.60
C ASP A 152 -15.30 10.94 -2.12
N TRP A 153 -14.06 10.80 -2.61
CA TRP A 153 -13.80 10.68 -4.05
C TRP A 153 -14.41 9.41 -4.65
N ALA A 154 -14.36 8.29 -3.92
CA ALA A 154 -14.96 7.04 -4.38
C ALA A 154 -16.49 7.15 -4.45
N LEU A 155 -17.10 7.87 -3.51
CA LEU A 155 -18.54 8.14 -3.51
C LEU A 155 -18.95 9.07 -4.66
N ALA A 156 -18.16 10.09 -4.97
CA ALA A 156 -18.40 10.96 -6.11
C ALA A 156 -18.37 10.17 -7.43
N LYS A 157 -17.33 9.36 -7.64
CA LYS A 157 -17.20 8.51 -8.83
C LYS A 157 -18.35 7.51 -8.96
N ALA A 158 -18.75 6.86 -7.86
CA ALA A 158 -19.86 5.91 -7.88
C ALA A 158 -21.21 6.56 -8.23
N ARG A 159 -21.38 7.85 -7.96
CA ARG A 159 -22.57 8.60 -8.38
C ARG A 159 -22.54 8.94 -9.86
N GLU A 160 -21.39 9.38 -10.38
CA GLU A 160 -21.21 9.64 -11.81
C GLU A 160 -21.44 8.37 -12.65
N ASP A 161 -20.97 7.21 -12.20
CA ASP A 161 -21.14 5.93 -12.93
C ASP A 161 -22.62 5.41 -12.91
N LEU A 162 -23.52 6.03 -12.13
CA LEU A 162 -24.94 5.69 -12.03
C LEU A 162 -25.87 6.66 -12.81
N GLU A 163 -25.34 7.79 -13.29
CA GLU A 163 -26.05 8.79 -14.12
C GLU A 163 -25.79 8.56 -15.62
#